data_AF-A0A7L4YBM5-F1
#
_entry.id   AF-A0A7L4YBM5-F1
#
_cell.length_a   1.000
_cell.length_b   1.000
_cell.length_c   1.000
_cell.angle_alpha   90.00
_cell.angle_beta   90.00
_cell.angle_gamma   90.00
#
_symmetry.space_group_name_H-M   'P 1'
#
loop_
_entity.id
_entity.type
_entity.pdbx_description
1 polymer ?
#
loop_
_entity_poly.entity_id
_entity_poly.type
_entity_poly.pdbx_seq_one_letter_code
_entity_poly.pdbx_strand_id
1 'polypeptide(L)'
;MFTLPLGDDDAQLRPLEPWHAREFLAHIDRARPYVDPWIPWATYSTDLDSATATLQRYADRQAEDTRRIYGIWLEGTLVGGVMFTDFDAATGVCELGCWLEAEAAGRGLVTRACGVLIDWAFQERGMRRVEWWVAAHNTRSVDTARRLGMTRDGVLRQRSAYGGKRHDIEIWSLLSDDVPPTDAYEFPAPAVKAEKAELDRLMRVFLGAFTNTGGSRPNVDVVREVFIPQGTIIANVGSEPVVYDLDRFVEPRQKLLTDGTLTEFSEWEVAERTEIFASIAHRSSEYRKSGFLNGEPFEGAGRKTTQFVRTPAGWRMSSMVWEDI
;
A
#
# COMPACT_ATOMS: atom_id res chain seq x y z
N MET A 1 -6.59 14.91 -9.05
CA MET A 1 -7.26 13.61 -9.16
C MET A 1 -6.56 12.64 -8.24
N PHE A 2 -7.29 11.94 -7.37
CA PHE A 2 -6.70 10.93 -6.50
C PHE A 2 -6.21 9.76 -7.34
N THR A 3 -5.01 9.28 -7.06
CA THR A 3 -4.36 8.21 -7.81
C THR A 3 -3.82 7.22 -6.79
N LEU A 4 -4.03 5.93 -7.04
CA LEU A 4 -3.49 4.86 -6.20
C LEU A 4 -2.39 4.14 -6.98
N PRO A 5 -1.14 4.09 -6.50
CA PRO A 5 -0.11 3.26 -7.11
C PRO A 5 -0.53 1.79 -6.98
N LEU A 6 -0.33 1.02 -8.04
CA LEU A 6 -0.54 -0.43 -8.01
C LEU A 6 0.75 -1.18 -7.66
N GLY A 7 1.90 -0.51 -7.61
CA GLY A 7 3.22 -1.08 -7.31
C GLY A 7 4.33 -0.16 -7.84
N ASP A 8 5.55 -0.68 -7.92
CA ASP A 8 6.74 0.11 -8.27
C ASP A 8 6.96 0.27 -9.79
N ASP A 9 6.07 -0.29 -10.61
CA ASP A 9 6.18 -0.33 -12.08
C ASP A 9 5.45 0.83 -12.78
N ASP A 10 5.30 1.97 -12.10
CA ASP A 10 4.52 3.14 -12.55
C ASP A 10 3.09 2.80 -13.01
N ALA A 11 2.54 1.74 -12.45
CA ALA A 11 1.16 1.35 -12.63
C ALA A 11 0.28 2.07 -11.61
N GLN A 12 -0.85 2.60 -12.07
CA GLN A 12 -1.71 3.48 -11.29
C GLN A 12 -3.18 3.18 -11.55
N LEU A 13 -3.97 3.12 -10.47
CA LEU A 13 -5.43 3.01 -10.51
C LEU A 13 -6.04 4.39 -10.29
N ARG A 14 -6.94 4.79 -11.19
CA ARG A 14 -7.64 6.09 -11.09
C ARG A 14 -9.12 5.95 -11.49
N PRO A 15 -10.01 6.83 -11.01
CA PRO A 15 -11.37 6.91 -11.52
C PRO A 15 -11.38 7.13 -13.04
N LEU A 16 -12.16 6.33 -13.77
CA LEU A 16 -12.29 6.49 -15.23
C LEU A 16 -13.55 7.32 -15.55
N GLU A 17 -13.38 8.64 -15.51
CA GLU A 17 -14.46 9.63 -15.64
C GLU A 17 -14.78 10.01 -17.10
N PRO A 18 -15.96 10.62 -17.38
CA PRO A 18 -16.41 10.97 -18.73
C PRO A 18 -15.42 11.82 -19.54
N TRP A 19 -14.65 12.69 -18.90
CA TRP A 19 -13.66 13.54 -19.60
C TRP A 19 -12.48 12.75 -20.16
N HIS A 20 -12.27 11.50 -19.74
CA HIS A 20 -11.29 10.59 -20.32
C HIS A 20 -11.77 9.90 -21.61
N ALA A 21 -12.98 10.17 -22.12
CA ALA A 21 -13.59 9.42 -23.22
C ALA A 21 -12.70 9.25 -24.47
N ARG A 22 -11.88 10.26 -24.81
CA ARG A 22 -10.93 10.16 -25.94
C ARG A 22 -9.83 9.13 -25.67
N GLU A 23 -9.24 9.16 -24.48
CA GLU A 23 -8.22 8.20 -24.08
C GLU A 23 -8.80 6.80 -23.96
N PHE A 24 -9.99 6.70 -23.37
CA PHE A 24 -10.75 5.45 -23.26
C PHE A 24 -11.03 4.83 -24.65
N LEU A 25 -11.51 5.61 -25.61
CA LEU A 25 -11.72 5.14 -26.98
C LEU A 25 -10.41 4.65 -27.62
N ALA A 26 -9.33 5.42 -27.49
CA ALA A 26 -8.03 5.04 -28.04
C ALA A 26 -7.51 3.73 -27.42
N HIS A 27 -7.72 3.52 -26.12
CA HIS A 27 -7.41 2.24 -25.47
C HIS A 27 -8.30 1.11 -25.99
N ILE A 28 -9.61 1.33 -26.11
CA ILE A 28 -10.55 0.33 -26.60
C ILE A 28 -10.20 -0.13 -28.00
N ASP A 29 -9.76 0.77 -28.89
CA ASP A 29 -9.33 0.40 -30.24
C ASP A 29 -8.10 -0.52 -30.24
N ARG A 30 -7.14 -0.32 -29.31
CA ARG A 30 -6.00 -1.24 -29.13
C ARG A 30 -6.41 -2.57 -28.51
N ALA A 31 -7.33 -2.54 -27.54
CA ALA A 31 -7.73 -3.72 -26.77
C ALA A 31 -8.79 -4.58 -27.48
N ARG A 32 -9.48 -4.04 -28.49
CA ARG A 32 -10.65 -4.63 -29.17
C ARG A 32 -10.48 -6.11 -29.52
N PRO A 33 -9.41 -6.55 -30.22
CA PRO A 33 -9.27 -7.97 -30.60
C PRO A 33 -9.19 -8.92 -29.41
N TYR A 34 -8.76 -8.41 -28.26
CA TYR A 34 -8.47 -9.20 -27.07
C TYR A 34 -9.60 -9.16 -26.03
N VAL A 35 -10.40 -8.10 -26.02
CA VAL A 35 -11.50 -7.89 -25.07
C VAL A 35 -12.85 -8.30 -25.65
N ASP A 36 -13.12 -8.01 -26.93
CA ASP A 36 -14.43 -8.28 -27.55
C ASP A 36 -14.89 -9.73 -27.49
N PRO A 37 -14.03 -10.78 -27.47
CA PRO A 37 -14.53 -12.15 -27.29
C PRO A 37 -15.23 -12.39 -25.93
N TRP A 38 -15.02 -11.50 -24.95
CA TRP A 38 -15.38 -11.74 -23.55
C TRP A 38 -16.36 -10.71 -22.99
N ILE A 39 -16.20 -9.44 -23.37
CA ILE A 39 -16.96 -8.33 -22.83
C ILE A 39 -17.31 -7.40 -23.99
N PRO A 40 -18.59 -6.98 -24.14
CA PRO A 40 -19.04 -6.15 -25.26
C PRO A 40 -18.58 -4.68 -25.20
N TRP A 41 -17.51 -4.36 -24.47
CA TRP A 41 -17.07 -2.98 -24.27
C TRP A 41 -16.67 -2.29 -25.58
N ALA A 42 -15.91 -2.95 -26.44
CA ALA A 42 -15.54 -2.35 -27.70
C ALA A 42 -16.75 -2.32 -28.67
N THR A 43 -17.68 -3.27 -28.54
CA THR A 43 -18.96 -3.21 -29.27
C THR A 43 -19.82 -2.00 -28.85
N TYR A 44 -19.76 -1.58 -27.59
CA TYR A 44 -20.51 -0.42 -27.09
C TYR A 44 -19.77 0.92 -27.18
N SER A 45 -18.47 0.92 -27.50
CA SER A 45 -17.63 2.12 -27.59
C SER A 45 -16.86 2.09 -28.91
N THR A 46 -17.53 2.52 -29.98
CA THR A 46 -17.03 2.51 -31.37
C THR A 46 -16.59 3.88 -31.86
N ASP A 47 -16.99 4.94 -31.16
CA ASP A 47 -16.70 6.33 -31.45
C ASP A 47 -16.67 7.14 -30.14
N LEU A 48 -16.35 8.43 -30.24
CA LEU A 48 -16.20 9.28 -29.06
C LEU A 48 -17.52 9.46 -28.31
N ASP A 49 -18.65 9.54 -29.01
CA ASP A 49 -19.96 9.75 -28.39
C ASP A 49 -20.39 8.53 -27.57
N SER A 50 -20.22 7.33 -28.14
CA SER A 50 -20.50 6.06 -27.47
C SER A 50 -19.54 5.75 -26.31
N ALA A 51 -18.25 6.11 -26.46
CA ALA A 51 -17.28 6.07 -25.36
C ALA A 51 -17.67 7.02 -24.22
N THR A 52 -18.04 8.27 -24.55
CA THR A 52 -18.52 9.25 -23.58
C THR A 52 -19.78 8.76 -22.87
N ALA A 53 -20.75 8.23 -23.61
CA ALA A 53 -21.99 7.69 -23.05
C ALA A 53 -21.72 6.49 -22.13
N THR A 54 -20.74 5.65 -22.46
CA THR A 54 -20.35 4.51 -21.61
C THR A 54 -19.79 4.98 -20.27
N LEU A 55 -18.87 5.95 -20.27
CA LEU A 55 -18.30 6.50 -19.04
C LEU A 55 -19.34 7.32 -18.25
N GLN A 56 -20.20 8.08 -18.93
CA GLN A 56 -21.28 8.82 -18.27
C GLN A 56 -22.24 7.88 -17.54
N ARG A 57 -22.63 6.76 -18.17
CA ARG A 57 -23.47 5.75 -17.51
C ARG A 57 -22.83 5.20 -16.24
N TYR A 58 -21.51 5.00 -16.20
CA TYR A 58 -20.85 4.58 -14.97
C TYR A 58 -20.75 5.70 -13.93
N ALA A 59 -20.55 6.95 -14.36
CA ALA A 59 -20.59 8.10 -13.45
C ALA A 59 -21.96 8.25 -12.77
N ASP A 60 -23.04 8.11 -13.54
CA ASP A 60 -24.41 8.16 -13.02
C ASP A 60 -24.67 6.99 -12.04
N ARG A 61 -24.27 5.76 -12.42
CA ARG A 61 -24.41 4.58 -11.54
C ARG A 61 -23.54 4.65 -10.29
N GLN A 62 -22.40 5.34 -10.35
CA GLN A 62 -21.58 5.61 -9.18
C GLN A 62 -22.25 6.61 -8.23
N ALA A 63 -22.91 7.63 -8.78
CA ALA A 63 -23.72 8.56 -7.99
C ALA A 63 -24.92 7.86 -7.33
N GLU A 64 -25.48 6.84 -7.99
CA GLU A 64 -26.52 5.96 -7.45
C GLU A 64 -25.99 4.88 -6.49
N ASP A 65 -24.67 4.79 -6.28
CA ASP A 65 -24.00 3.76 -5.47
C ASP A 65 -24.19 2.30 -5.96
N THR A 66 -24.46 2.10 -7.26
CA THR A 66 -24.76 0.77 -7.80
C THR A 66 -23.66 0.17 -8.66
N ARG A 67 -22.79 0.98 -9.29
CA ARG A 67 -21.68 0.51 -10.14
C ARG A 67 -20.56 1.54 -10.16
N ARG A 68 -19.32 1.12 -10.42
CA ARG A 68 -18.16 2.02 -10.49
C ARG A 68 -17.12 1.50 -11.47
N ILE A 69 -16.37 2.39 -12.09
CA ILE A 69 -15.35 2.07 -13.10
C ILE A 69 -14.03 2.78 -12.76
N TYR A 70 -12.93 2.05 -12.90
CA TYR A 70 -11.58 2.55 -12.67
C TYR A 70 -10.68 2.12 -13.81
N GLY A 71 -9.79 3.01 -14.23
CA GLY A 71 -8.79 2.73 -15.25
C GLY A 71 -7.47 2.35 -14.61
N ILE A 72 -6.72 1.51 -15.31
CA ILE A 72 -5.33 1.16 -15.00
C ILE A 72 -4.44 1.89 -16.00
N TRP A 73 -3.65 2.84 -15.50
CA TRP A 73 -2.60 3.50 -16.27
C TRP A 73 -1.27 2.81 -16.00
N LEU A 74 -0.49 2.56 -17.05
CA LEU A 74 0.89 2.08 -16.96
C LEU A 74 1.76 3.07 -17.72
N GLU A 75 2.77 3.65 -17.06
CA GLU A 75 3.67 4.65 -17.67
C GLU A 75 2.88 5.80 -18.33
N GLY A 76 1.81 6.24 -17.67
CA GLY A 76 0.93 7.32 -18.14
C GLY A 76 -0.06 6.93 -19.25
N THR A 77 -0.10 5.68 -19.72
CA THR A 77 -1.04 5.20 -20.75
C THR A 77 -2.15 4.36 -20.14
N LEU A 78 -3.42 4.65 -20.43
CA LEU A 78 -4.54 3.76 -20.06
C LEU A 78 -4.42 2.41 -20.78
N VAL A 79 -4.22 1.32 -20.04
CA VAL A 79 -4.01 -0.04 -20.57
C VAL A 79 -5.10 -1.04 -20.20
N GLY A 80 -6.08 -0.63 -19.41
CA GLY A 80 -7.21 -1.47 -19.01
C GLY A 80 -7.98 -0.87 -17.85
N GLY A 81 -8.68 -1.71 -17.10
CA GLY A 81 -9.35 -1.27 -15.89
C GLY A 81 -10.11 -2.37 -15.15
N VAL A 82 -10.70 -1.95 -14.04
CA VAL A 82 -11.51 -2.77 -13.14
C VAL A 82 -12.78 -2.02 -12.78
N MET A 83 -13.82 -2.74 -12.40
CA MET A 83 -15.11 -2.13 -12.08
C MET A 83 -15.85 -2.96 -11.04
N PHE A 84 -16.74 -2.29 -10.32
CA PHE A 84 -17.91 -2.95 -9.75
C PHE A 84 -19.00 -2.98 -10.81
N THR A 85 -19.27 -4.14 -11.40
CA THR A 85 -20.36 -4.33 -12.38
C THR A 85 -21.73 -4.33 -11.71
N ASP A 86 -21.76 -4.66 -10.42
CA ASP A 86 -22.90 -4.55 -9.52
C ASP A 86 -22.40 -4.25 -8.10
N PHE A 87 -23.14 -3.46 -7.35
CA PHE A 87 -22.81 -3.05 -6.00
C PHE A 87 -24.10 -2.86 -5.20
N ASP A 88 -24.46 -3.86 -4.41
CA ASP A 88 -25.66 -3.86 -3.58
C ASP A 88 -25.26 -3.80 -2.10
N ALA A 89 -25.17 -2.58 -1.60
CA ALA A 89 -24.83 -2.32 -0.21
C ALA A 89 -25.90 -2.83 0.77
N ALA A 90 -27.15 -3.00 0.33
CA ALA A 90 -28.23 -3.47 1.19
C ALA A 90 -28.12 -4.97 1.47
N THR A 91 -27.71 -5.76 0.48
CA THR A 91 -27.44 -7.20 0.67
C THR A 91 -25.99 -7.50 1.06
N GLY A 92 -25.08 -6.51 0.90
CA GLY A 92 -23.66 -6.66 1.19
C GLY A 92 -22.92 -7.46 0.13
N VAL A 93 -23.42 -7.45 -1.11
CA VAL A 93 -22.87 -8.20 -2.25
C VAL A 93 -22.43 -7.22 -3.33
N CYS A 94 -21.25 -7.43 -3.90
CA CYS A 94 -20.79 -6.72 -5.08
C CYS A 94 -20.11 -7.66 -6.06
N GLU A 95 -20.05 -7.28 -7.33
CA GLU A 95 -19.43 -8.05 -8.40
C GLU A 95 -18.28 -7.26 -9.02
N LEU A 96 -17.12 -7.89 -9.16
CA LEU A 96 -15.98 -7.32 -9.85
C LEU A 96 -15.90 -7.78 -11.31
N GLY A 97 -15.53 -6.83 -12.16
CA GLY A 97 -15.14 -7.08 -13.55
C GLY A 97 -13.83 -6.41 -13.90
N CYS A 98 -13.18 -6.87 -14.97
CA CYS A 98 -11.94 -6.29 -15.46
C CYS A 98 -11.80 -6.40 -16.98
N TRP A 99 -10.96 -5.55 -17.55
CA TRP A 99 -10.45 -5.71 -18.91
C TRP A 99 -9.01 -5.20 -18.98
N LEU A 100 -8.24 -5.69 -19.95
CA LEU A 100 -6.83 -5.33 -20.11
C LEU A 100 -6.43 -5.56 -21.56
N GLU A 101 -5.60 -4.69 -22.14
CA GLU A 101 -5.01 -4.93 -23.46
C GLU A 101 -3.92 -6.02 -23.41
N ALA A 102 -3.60 -6.59 -24.57
CA ALA A 102 -2.71 -7.75 -24.65
C ALA A 102 -1.28 -7.43 -24.18
N GLU A 103 -0.75 -6.27 -24.51
CA GLU A 103 0.63 -5.84 -24.18
C GLU A 103 0.85 -5.60 -22.68
N ALA A 104 -0.22 -5.31 -21.94
CA ALA A 104 -0.18 -5.13 -20.50
C ALA A 104 -0.38 -6.44 -19.72
N ALA A 105 -0.70 -7.56 -20.39
CA ALA A 105 -0.89 -8.85 -19.75
C ALA A 105 0.41 -9.39 -19.13
N GLY A 106 0.29 -10.26 -18.12
CA GLY A 106 1.43 -10.88 -17.44
C GLY A 106 2.07 -10.04 -16.32
N ARG A 107 1.64 -8.78 -16.15
CA ARG A 107 2.18 -7.84 -15.13
C ARG A 107 1.42 -7.82 -13.79
N GLY A 108 0.44 -8.71 -13.63
CA GLY A 108 -0.41 -8.77 -12.42
C GLY A 108 -1.29 -7.55 -12.18
N LEU A 109 -1.42 -6.63 -13.14
CA LEU A 109 -2.13 -5.35 -12.99
C LEU A 109 -3.57 -5.50 -12.50
N VAL A 110 -4.34 -6.39 -13.15
CA VAL A 110 -5.74 -6.66 -12.77
C VAL A 110 -5.83 -7.20 -11.35
N THR A 111 -4.98 -8.17 -10.97
CA THR A 111 -5.01 -8.76 -9.63
C THR A 111 -4.71 -7.70 -8.56
N ARG A 112 -3.72 -6.83 -8.79
CA ARG A 112 -3.38 -5.74 -7.87
C ARG A 112 -4.53 -4.73 -7.76
N ALA A 113 -5.11 -4.32 -8.89
CA ALA A 113 -6.22 -3.38 -8.91
C ALA A 113 -7.50 -3.96 -8.25
N CYS A 114 -7.82 -5.22 -8.50
CA CYS A 114 -8.95 -5.89 -7.86
C CYS A 114 -8.74 -6.08 -6.36
N GLY A 115 -7.50 -6.32 -5.90
CA GLY A 115 -7.16 -6.34 -4.47
C GLY A 115 -7.61 -5.05 -3.78
N VAL A 116 -7.16 -3.90 -4.27
CA VAL A 116 -7.55 -2.58 -3.75
C VAL A 116 -9.07 -2.40 -3.66
N LEU A 117 -9.81 -2.86 -4.66
CA LEU A 117 -11.27 -2.77 -4.68
C LEU A 117 -11.92 -3.73 -3.67
N ILE A 118 -11.43 -4.95 -3.54
CA ILE A 118 -11.88 -5.94 -2.55
C ILE A 118 -11.70 -5.38 -1.14
N ASP A 119 -10.55 -4.78 -0.87
CA ASP A 119 -10.21 -4.24 0.44
C ASP A 119 -11.13 -3.09 0.81
N TRP A 120 -11.32 -2.16 -0.12
CA TRP A 120 -12.27 -1.08 0.06
C TRP A 120 -13.71 -1.60 0.25
N ALA A 121 -14.12 -2.61 -0.52
CA ALA A 121 -15.45 -3.21 -0.37
C ALA A 121 -15.66 -3.81 1.01
N PHE A 122 -14.69 -4.55 1.55
CA PHE A 122 -14.81 -5.19 2.86
C PHE A 122 -14.60 -4.22 4.02
N GLN A 123 -13.51 -3.44 4.01
CA GLN A 123 -13.09 -2.63 5.15
C GLN A 123 -13.87 -1.31 5.25
N GLU A 124 -14.01 -0.59 4.13
CA GLU A 124 -14.65 0.73 4.13
C GLU A 124 -16.15 0.64 3.93
N ARG A 125 -16.59 -0.27 3.07
CA ARG A 125 -18.01 -0.40 2.71
C ARG A 125 -18.75 -1.45 3.52
N GLY A 126 -18.05 -2.34 4.23
CA GLY A 126 -18.68 -3.41 5.02
C GLY A 126 -19.40 -4.46 4.18
N MET A 127 -19.01 -4.64 2.91
CA MET A 127 -19.53 -5.72 2.07
C MET A 127 -19.18 -7.07 2.70
N ARG A 128 -20.04 -8.07 2.50
CA ARG A 128 -19.84 -9.44 2.98
C ARG A 128 -19.29 -10.37 1.91
N ARG A 129 -19.54 -10.04 0.64
CA ARG A 129 -19.26 -10.91 -0.49
C ARG A 129 -18.86 -10.12 -1.73
N VAL A 130 -17.74 -10.53 -2.33
CA VAL A 130 -17.32 -10.09 -3.66
C VAL A 130 -17.45 -11.27 -4.62
N GLU A 131 -18.13 -11.07 -5.74
CA GLU A 131 -18.34 -12.07 -6.78
C GLU A 131 -17.51 -11.79 -8.02
N TRP A 132 -17.25 -12.84 -8.79
CA TRP A 132 -16.61 -12.77 -10.10
C TRP A 132 -17.27 -13.76 -11.05
N TRP A 133 -17.94 -13.24 -12.07
CA TRP A 133 -18.66 -14.04 -13.05
C TRP A 133 -17.89 -14.09 -14.36
N VAL A 134 -17.56 -15.29 -14.81
CA VAL A 134 -16.64 -15.47 -15.93
C VAL A 134 -17.09 -16.60 -16.85
N ALA A 135 -16.98 -16.42 -18.16
CA ALA A 135 -17.20 -17.51 -19.11
C ALA A 135 -16.20 -18.64 -18.82
N ALA A 136 -16.67 -19.88 -18.70
CA ALA A 136 -15.85 -21.00 -18.24
C ALA A 136 -14.63 -21.29 -19.13
N HIS A 137 -14.67 -20.88 -20.40
CA HIS A 137 -13.57 -21.01 -21.35
C HIS A 137 -12.61 -19.81 -21.37
N ASN A 138 -12.88 -18.75 -20.58
CA ASN A 138 -11.96 -17.63 -20.37
C ASN A 138 -10.94 -17.98 -19.28
N THR A 139 -9.99 -18.84 -19.62
CA THR A 139 -8.98 -19.34 -18.68
C THR A 139 -8.21 -18.23 -17.98
N ARG A 140 -7.94 -17.11 -18.68
CA ARG A 140 -7.22 -15.96 -18.12
C ARG A 140 -7.99 -15.29 -16.98
N SER A 141 -9.28 -15.04 -17.17
CA SER A 141 -10.12 -14.42 -16.16
C SER A 141 -10.43 -15.40 -15.01
N VAL A 142 -10.60 -16.70 -15.31
CA VAL A 142 -10.67 -17.75 -14.28
C VAL A 142 -9.40 -17.79 -13.42
N ASP A 143 -8.22 -17.70 -14.03
CA ASP A 143 -6.95 -17.67 -13.28
C ASP A 143 -6.79 -16.38 -12.46
N THR A 144 -7.39 -15.27 -12.89
CA THR A 144 -7.45 -14.05 -12.06
C THR A 144 -8.27 -14.28 -10.79
N ALA A 145 -9.47 -14.87 -10.90
CA ALA A 145 -10.30 -15.19 -9.73
C ALA A 145 -9.55 -16.10 -8.74
N ARG A 146 -8.82 -17.11 -9.24
CA ARG A 146 -7.95 -17.97 -8.41
C ARG A 146 -6.83 -17.20 -7.70
N ARG A 147 -6.15 -16.29 -8.41
CA ARG A 147 -5.07 -15.47 -7.82
C ARG A 147 -5.58 -14.50 -6.75
N LEU A 148 -6.84 -14.08 -6.86
CA LEU A 148 -7.53 -13.27 -5.85
C LEU A 148 -8.01 -14.09 -4.65
N GLY A 149 -7.71 -15.39 -4.58
CA GLY A 149 -8.12 -16.26 -3.48
C GLY A 149 -9.60 -16.61 -3.48
N MET A 150 -10.32 -16.36 -4.58
CA MET A 150 -11.75 -16.64 -4.66
C MET A 150 -12.00 -18.15 -4.73
N THR A 151 -13.10 -18.57 -4.13
CA THR A 151 -13.64 -19.93 -4.22
C THR A 151 -14.63 -20.03 -5.37
N ARG A 152 -14.59 -21.13 -6.13
CA ARG A 152 -15.58 -21.41 -7.18
C ARG A 152 -16.84 -21.99 -6.56
N ASP A 153 -17.94 -21.25 -6.64
CA ASP A 153 -19.24 -21.66 -6.11
C ASP A 153 -19.96 -22.63 -7.05
N GLY A 154 -19.76 -22.48 -8.36
CA GLY A 154 -20.40 -23.37 -9.33
C GLY A 154 -20.29 -22.95 -10.79
N VAL A 155 -21.09 -23.63 -11.61
CA VAL A 155 -21.21 -23.37 -13.05
C VAL A 155 -22.68 -23.26 -13.43
N LEU A 156 -23.03 -22.14 -14.04
CA LEU A 156 -24.31 -21.94 -14.68
C LEU A 156 -24.21 -22.30 -16.16
N ARG A 157 -24.76 -23.47 -16.50
CA ARG A 157 -24.75 -23.98 -17.88
C ARG A 157 -25.54 -23.06 -18.81
N GLN A 158 -24.95 -22.71 -19.95
CA GLN A 158 -25.52 -21.86 -21.00
C GLN A 158 -26.10 -20.53 -20.49
N ARG A 159 -25.59 -19.95 -19.39
CA ARG A 159 -26.19 -18.76 -18.77
C ARG A 159 -26.13 -17.52 -19.67
N SER A 160 -25.01 -17.26 -20.33
CA SER A 160 -24.78 -16.03 -21.11
C SER A 160 -24.90 -16.29 -22.60
N ALA A 161 -25.60 -15.43 -23.34
CA ALA A 161 -25.65 -15.46 -24.81
C ALA A 161 -24.73 -14.37 -25.36
N TYR A 162 -23.64 -14.77 -26.02
CA TYR A 162 -22.66 -13.84 -26.56
C TYR A 162 -22.00 -14.39 -27.83
N GLY A 163 -21.80 -13.53 -28.83
CA GLY A 163 -21.23 -13.94 -30.13
C GLY A 163 -22.04 -15.04 -30.84
N GLY A 164 -23.37 -15.02 -30.70
CA GLY A 164 -24.28 -16.02 -31.30
C GLY A 164 -24.24 -17.41 -30.66
N LYS A 165 -23.54 -17.58 -29.53
CA LYS A 165 -23.47 -18.85 -28.78
C LYS A 165 -23.87 -18.64 -27.33
N ARG A 166 -24.37 -19.69 -26.67
CA ARG A 166 -24.56 -19.68 -25.22
C ARG A 166 -23.34 -20.27 -24.53
N HIS A 167 -22.88 -19.60 -23.49
CA HIS A 167 -21.68 -19.93 -22.74
C HIS A 167 -22.02 -20.30 -21.30
N ASP A 168 -21.31 -21.30 -20.79
CA ASP A 168 -21.30 -21.62 -19.38
C ASP A 168 -20.57 -20.52 -18.61
N ILE A 169 -21.13 -20.11 -17.47
CA ILE A 169 -20.53 -19.09 -16.60
C ILE A 169 -20.11 -19.75 -15.28
N GLU A 170 -18.85 -19.62 -14.92
CA GLU A 170 -18.38 -19.93 -13.58
C GLU A 170 -18.65 -18.75 -12.65
N ILE A 171 -19.16 -19.04 -11.46
CA ILE A 171 -19.32 -18.07 -10.38
C ILE A 171 -18.22 -18.35 -9.37
N TRP A 172 -17.48 -17.30 -9.05
CA TRP A 172 -16.45 -17.29 -8.03
C TRP A 172 -16.81 -16.25 -6.98
N SER A 173 -16.38 -16.49 -5.74
CA SER A 173 -16.63 -15.57 -4.65
C SER A 173 -15.53 -15.53 -3.61
N LEU A 174 -15.45 -14.40 -2.92
CA LEU A 174 -14.65 -14.20 -1.73
C LEU A 174 -15.55 -13.62 -0.65
N LEU A 175 -15.49 -14.18 0.56
CA LEU A 175 -16.23 -13.69 1.70
C LEU A 175 -15.34 -12.82 2.58
N SER A 176 -15.94 -11.85 3.28
CA SER A 176 -15.23 -11.00 4.24
C SER A 176 -14.48 -11.79 5.32
N ASP A 177 -14.99 -12.98 5.66
CA ASP A 177 -14.49 -13.82 6.76
C ASP A 177 -13.38 -14.79 6.29
N ASP A 178 -13.28 -15.03 4.96
CA ASP A 178 -12.20 -15.80 4.35
C ASP A 178 -10.90 -14.99 4.25
N VAL A 179 -11.05 -13.68 4.37
CA VAL A 179 -9.96 -12.73 4.47
C VAL A 179 -9.58 -12.63 5.95
N PRO A 180 -8.38 -13.06 6.39
CA PRO A 180 -7.97 -12.88 7.77
C PRO A 180 -8.12 -11.39 8.15
N PRO A 181 -8.54 -11.05 9.38
CA PRO A 181 -8.58 -9.67 9.82
C PRO A 181 -7.15 -9.12 9.74
N THR A 182 -6.89 -8.37 8.69
CA THR A 182 -5.65 -7.64 8.47
C THR A 182 -5.96 -6.18 8.66
N ASP A 183 -5.22 -5.54 9.57
CA ASP A 183 -4.89 -4.13 9.42
C ASP A 183 -4.41 -3.94 7.97
N ALA A 184 -5.27 -3.34 7.14
CA ALA A 184 -5.09 -2.99 5.72
C ALA A 184 -4.35 -4.04 4.84
N TYR A 185 -5.04 -4.55 3.82
CA TYR A 185 -4.35 -5.16 2.68
C TYR A 185 -3.46 -4.11 2.00
N GLU A 186 -2.17 -4.16 2.30
CA GLU A 186 -1.11 -3.48 1.57
C GLU A 186 -0.59 -4.43 0.47
N PHE A 187 -0.73 -4.06 -0.80
CA PHE A 187 0.14 -4.59 -1.87
C PHE A 187 1.01 -3.45 -2.39
N PRO A 188 2.36 -3.57 -2.39
CA PRO A 188 3.18 -4.79 -2.40
C PRO A 188 4.04 -4.99 -1.13
N ALA A 189 4.12 -6.19 -0.53
CA ALA A 189 4.93 -6.36 0.69
C ALA A 189 5.57 -7.75 0.96
N PRO A 190 6.36 -8.33 0.03
CA PRO A 190 7.47 -9.19 0.46
C PRO A 190 8.75 -8.37 0.66
N ALA A 191 9.09 -7.49 -0.29
CA ALA A 191 10.30 -6.66 -0.24
C ALA A 191 10.11 -5.46 0.69
N VAL A 192 9.04 -4.67 0.54
CA VAL A 192 8.77 -3.50 1.41
C VAL A 192 8.55 -3.92 2.86
N LYS A 193 7.90 -5.06 3.14
CA LYS A 193 7.77 -5.59 4.51
C LYS A 193 9.11 -6.00 5.10
N ALA A 194 9.97 -6.64 4.32
CA ALA A 194 11.31 -7.01 4.75
C ALA A 194 12.20 -5.77 4.96
N GLU A 195 12.09 -4.77 4.08
CA GLU A 195 12.80 -3.49 4.16
C GLU A 195 12.33 -2.69 5.36
N LYS A 196 11.02 -2.51 5.52
CA LYS A 196 10.43 -1.86 6.69
C LYS A 196 10.81 -2.61 7.97
N ALA A 197 10.79 -3.95 7.97
CA ALA A 197 11.24 -4.73 9.12
C ALA A 197 12.73 -4.49 9.44
N GLU A 198 13.59 -4.29 8.42
CA GLU A 198 14.98 -3.90 8.62
C GLU A 198 15.09 -2.49 9.21
N LEU A 199 14.31 -1.51 8.71
CA LEU A 199 14.26 -0.15 9.25
C LEU A 199 13.72 -0.11 10.70
N ASP A 200 12.66 -0.88 10.98
CA ASP A 200 12.11 -1.08 12.33
C ASP A 200 13.16 -1.69 13.27
N ARG A 201 13.97 -2.63 12.77
CA ARG A 201 15.09 -3.21 13.53
C ARG A 201 16.15 -2.15 13.83
N LEU A 202 16.54 -1.34 12.84
CA LEU A 202 17.52 -0.26 13.04
C LEU A 202 17.03 0.73 14.09
N MET A 203 15.77 1.16 14.02
CA MET A 203 15.17 2.07 15.01
C MET A 203 15.13 1.47 16.41
N ARG A 204 14.72 0.21 16.53
CA ARG A 204 14.70 -0.50 17.82
C ARG A 204 16.10 -0.63 18.42
N VAL A 205 17.10 -0.94 17.61
CA VAL A 205 18.50 -1.03 18.04
C VAL A 205 19.02 0.34 18.48
N PHE A 206 18.71 1.39 17.73
CA PHE A 206 19.11 2.76 18.09
C PHE A 206 18.49 3.20 19.42
N LEU A 207 17.18 3.07 19.60
CA LEU A 207 16.50 3.48 20.84
C LEU A 207 16.94 2.64 22.04
N GLY A 208 17.07 1.33 21.84
CA GLY A 208 17.55 0.40 22.87
C GLY A 208 19.01 0.61 23.26
N ALA A 209 19.81 1.31 22.45
CA ALA A 209 21.20 1.61 22.75
C ALA A 209 21.38 2.39 24.06
N PHE A 210 20.39 3.19 24.43
CA PHE A 210 20.41 4.05 25.60
C PHE A 210 19.74 3.42 26.83
N THR A 211 19.01 2.31 26.67
CA THR A 211 18.26 1.69 27.77
C THR A 211 19.20 1.14 28.84
N ASN A 212 18.93 1.46 30.12
CA ASN A 212 19.66 0.90 31.27
C ASN A 212 18.73 0.47 32.43
N THR A 213 17.49 0.09 32.09
CA THR A 213 16.49 -0.42 33.04
C THR A 213 16.83 -1.81 33.58
N GLY A 214 16.44 -2.09 34.82
CA GLY A 214 16.54 -3.42 35.43
C GLY A 214 17.97 -3.97 35.50
N GLY A 215 18.97 -3.09 35.59
CA GLY A 215 20.39 -3.47 35.59
C GLY A 215 20.98 -3.82 34.22
N SER A 216 20.25 -3.57 33.12
CA SER A 216 20.81 -3.67 31.77
C SER A 216 21.91 -2.62 31.56
N ARG A 217 22.96 -3.00 30.82
CA ARG A 217 24.02 -2.07 30.44
C ARG A 217 23.69 -1.41 29.11
N PRO A 218 23.78 -0.07 29.00
CA PRO A 218 23.59 0.61 27.73
C PRO A 218 24.68 0.17 26.74
N ASN A 219 24.32 0.11 25.45
CA ASN A 219 25.24 -0.22 24.36
C ASN A 219 25.21 0.88 23.30
N VAL A 220 25.70 2.06 23.66
CA VAL A 220 25.69 3.24 22.78
C VAL A 220 26.61 3.11 21.57
N ASP A 221 27.60 2.20 21.60
CA ASP A 221 28.52 2.01 20.48
C ASP A 221 27.80 1.48 19.23
N VAL A 222 26.65 0.82 19.41
CA VAL A 222 25.77 0.36 18.31
C VAL A 222 25.26 1.51 17.44
N VAL A 223 25.27 2.75 17.94
CA VAL A 223 24.94 3.94 17.15
C VAL A 223 25.85 4.05 15.93
N ARG A 224 27.14 3.69 16.05
CA ARG A 224 28.10 3.68 14.94
C ARG A 224 27.86 2.54 13.95
N GLU A 225 27.16 1.49 14.37
CA GLU A 225 26.84 0.35 13.51
C GLU A 225 25.56 0.59 12.69
N VAL A 226 24.57 1.28 13.27
CA VAL A 226 23.29 1.55 12.61
C VAL A 226 23.31 2.79 11.73
N PHE A 227 24.21 3.74 11.96
CA PHE A 227 24.45 4.88 11.07
C PHE A 227 25.52 4.60 10.01
N ILE A 228 25.49 5.37 8.93
CA ILE A 228 26.67 5.54 8.07
C ILE A 228 27.76 6.34 8.82
N PRO A 229 29.06 6.21 8.49
CA PRO A 229 30.12 6.91 9.22
C PRO A 229 29.97 8.45 9.28
N GLN A 230 29.37 9.06 8.24
CA GLN A 230 29.10 10.50 8.16
C GLN A 230 27.71 10.88 8.71
N GLY A 231 27.08 9.98 9.46
CA GLY A 231 25.76 10.17 10.02
C GLY A 231 25.68 11.43 10.89
N THR A 232 24.59 12.18 10.76
CA THR A 232 24.39 13.42 11.51
C THR A 232 23.18 13.32 12.43
N ILE A 233 23.34 13.74 13.67
CA ILE A 233 22.27 13.72 14.67
C ILE A 233 22.05 15.14 15.19
N ILE A 234 20.80 15.63 15.16
CA ILE A 234 20.45 17.02 15.46
C ILE A 234 19.44 17.07 16.60
N ALA A 235 19.79 17.77 17.67
CA ALA A 235 18.92 18.01 18.82
C ALA A 235 18.29 19.40 18.71
N ASN A 236 16.97 19.47 18.65
CA ASN A 236 16.19 20.71 18.64
C ASN A 236 15.48 20.92 19.99
N VAL A 237 16.25 20.99 21.08
CA VAL A 237 15.75 21.01 22.47
C VAL A 237 16.12 22.31 23.22
N GLY A 238 16.34 23.41 22.49
CA GLY A 238 16.78 24.70 23.04
C GLY A 238 16.53 25.86 22.09
N SER A 239 17.23 26.98 22.31
CA SER A 239 17.09 28.18 21.45
C SER A 239 17.70 28.03 20.06
N GLU A 240 18.70 27.16 19.92
CA GLU A 240 19.36 26.84 18.65
C GLU A 240 19.55 25.32 18.50
N PRO A 241 19.41 24.75 17.29
CA PRO A 241 19.67 23.34 17.05
C PRO A 241 21.15 22.99 17.30
N VAL A 242 21.39 21.89 18.00
CA VAL A 242 22.75 21.36 18.22
C VAL A 242 23.00 20.20 17.29
N VAL A 243 24.04 20.29 16.47
CA VAL A 243 24.42 19.27 15.48
C VAL A 243 25.58 18.44 16.01
N TYR A 244 25.43 17.12 15.97
CA TYR A 244 26.43 16.14 16.39
C TYR A 244 26.85 15.28 15.21
N ASP A 245 28.15 15.01 15.11
CA ASP A 245 28.64 13.77 14.50
C ASP A 245 28.42 12.60 15.48
N LEU A 246 28.64 11.36 15.03
CA LEU A 246 28.35 10.18 15.84
C LEU A 246 29.21 10.11 17.12
N ASP A 247 30.47 10.51 17.07
CA ASP A 247 31.38 10.43 18.23
C ASP A 247 31.00 11.45 19.31
N ARG A 248 30.77 12.70 18.91
CA ARG A 248 30.29 13.77 19.79
C ARG A 248 28.89 13.50 20.34
N PHE A 249 28.09 12.71 19.63
CA PHE A 249 26.80 12.28 20.13
C PHE A 249 26.93 11.17 21.19
N VAL A 250 27.79 10.18 20.95
CA VAL A 250 27.90 8.97 21.79
C VAL A 250 28.63 9.22 23.11
N GLU A 251 29.80 9.88 23.09
CA GLU A 251 30.66 10.01 24.29
C GLU A 251 29.93 10.61 25.52
N PRO A 252 29.18 11.72 25.41
CA PRO A 252 28.49 12.29 26.57
C PRO A 252 27.41 11.39 27.13
N ARG A 253 26.71 10.66 26.24
CA ARG A 253 25.61 9.75 26.60
C ARG A 253 26.13 8.50 27.27
N GLN A 254 27.28 7.98 26.83
CA GLN A 254 27.92 6.86 27.50
C GLN A 254 28.22 7.19 28.96
N LYS A 255 28.81 8.36 29.21
CA LYS A 255 29.12 8.80 30.56
C LYS A 255 27.84 8.97 31.38
N LEU A 256 26.86 9.69 30.85
CA LEU A 256 25.58 9.96 31.52
C LEU A 256 24.84 8.68 31.96
N LEU A 257 24.85 7.65 31.12
CA LEU A 257 24.14 6.39 31.35
C LEU A 257 24.92 5.39 32.22
N THR A 258 26.20 5.65 32.53
CA THR A 258 27.08 4.73 33.26
C THR A 258 27.65 5.29 34.57
N ASP A 259 27.66 6.62 34.76
CA ASP A 259 28.17 7.25 35.98
C ASP A 259 27.13 7.41 37.11
N GLY A 260 25.90 6.96 36.88
CA GLY A 260 24.78 7.03 37.83
C GLY A 260 23.95 8.31 37.74
N THR A 261 24.27 9.21 36.80
CA THR A 261 23.50 10.44 36.57
C THR A 261 22.12 10.14 35.96
N LEU A 262 22.05 9.23 34.98
CA LEU A 262 20.80 8.82 34.34
C LEU A 262 20.60 7.31 34.50
N THR A 263 19.63 6.90 35.32
CA THR A 263 19.37 5.49 35.66
C THR A 263 17.93 5.09 35.37
N GLU A 264 17.69 3.79 35.20
CA GLU A 264 16.40 3.21 34.76
C GLU A 264 15.81 3.93 33.55
N PHE A 265 16.67 4.41 32.66
CA PHE A 265 16.30 5.15 31.48
C PHE A 265 15.85 4.22 30.38
N SER A 266 14.75 4.60 29.72
CA SER A 266 14.28 3.97 28.50
C SER A 266 13.63 5.02 27.61
N GLU A 267 13.73 4.81 26.30
CA GLU A 267 13.05 5.60 25.28
C GLU A 267 12.45 4.64 24.26
N TRP A 268 11.19 4.88 23.87
CA TRP A 268 10.46 4.00 22.94
C TRP A 268 9.53 4.79 22.03
N GLU A 269 9.30 4.24 20.84
CA GLU A 269 8.32 4.77 19.90
C GLU A 269 6.89 4.42 20.36
N VAL A 270 6.01 5.41 20.29
CA VAL A 270 4.56 5.22 20.51
C VAL A 270 3.77 5.24 19.21
N ALA A 271 4.27 5.93 18.19
CA ALA A 271 3.72 5.92 16.85
C ALA A 271 4.83 6.17 15.83
N GLU A 272 4.68 5.64 14.62
CA GLU A 272 5.62 5.84 13.53
C GLU A 272 4.92 5.84 12.17
N ARG A 273 5.52 6.53 11.21
CA ARG A 273 5.20 6.42 9.79
C ARG A 273 6.49 6.35 9.00
N THR A 274 6.65 5.28 8.23
CA THR A 274 7.83 5.03 7.38
C THR A 274 7.45 5.09 5.90
N GLU A 275 8.20 5.86 5.11
CA GLU A 275 8.07 5.96 3.65
C GLU A 275 9.38 5.51 3.00
N ILE A 276 9.33 4.53 2.11
CA ILE A 276 10.50 3.94 1.44
C ILE A 276 10.46 4.32 -0.05
N PHE A 277 11.55 4.87 -0.57
CA PHE A 277 11.73 5.25 -1.96
C PHE A 277 12.98 4.55 -2.52
N ALA A 278 12.82 3.31 -3.00
CA ALA A 278 13.89 2.47 -3.51
C ALA A 278 15.08 2.32 -2.53
N SER A 279 16.14 3.11 -2.70
CA SER A 279 17.37 3.05 -1.88
C SER A 279 17.45 4.10 -0.78
N ILE A 280 16.39 4.89 -0.56
CA ILE A 280 16.29 5.85 0.55
C ILE A 280 14.96 5.66 1.30
N ALA A 281 14.89 6.07 2.56
CA ALA A 281 13.64 6.06 3.31
C ALA A 281 13.58 7.21 4.33
N HIS A 282 12.37 7.59 4.72
CA HIS A 282 12.09 8.57 5.76
C HIS A 282 11.16 7.94 6.81
N ARG A 283 11.42 8.20 8.09
CA ARG A 283 10.53 7.82 9.19
C ARG A 283 10.24 9.00 10.08
N SER A 284 8.97 9.23 10.36
CA SER A 284 8.49 10.13 11.39
C SER A 284 8.07 9.30 12.60
N SER A 285 8.55 9.66 13.79
CA SER A 285 8.32 8.93 15.02
C SER A 285 7.82 9.85 16.12
N GLU A 286 6.79 9.42 16.85
CA GLU A 286 6.46 9.96 18.16
C GLU A 286 7.06 9.04 19.22
N TYR A 287 7.73 9.60 20.23
CA TYR A 287 8.38 8.81 21.28
C TYR A 287 8.01 9.29 22.67
N ARG A 288 8.22 8.37 23.63
CA ARG A 288 8.23 8.67 25.06
C ARG A 288 9.53 8.20 25.68
N LYS A 289 9.91 8.85 26.76
CA LYS A 289 11.07 8.50 27.58
C LYS A 289 10.73 8.60 29.05
N SER A 290 11.39 7.79 29.87
CA SER A 290 11.31 7.87 31.32
C SER A 290 12.63 7.41 31.94
N GLY A 291 12.86 7.80 33.19
CA GLY A 291 14.01 7.37 33.98
C GLY A 291 14.17 8.22 35.23
N PHE A 292 15.34 8.13 35.85
CA PHE A 292 15.74 8.95 36.98
C PHE A 292 16.96 9.78 36.59
N LEU A 293 16.85 11.10 36.73
CA LEU A 293 17.94 12.04 36.49
C LEU A 293 18.41 12.57 37.85
N ASN A 294 19.65 12.26 38.22
CA ASN A 294 20.21 12.57 39.55
C ASN A 294 19.34 12.05 40.71
N GLY A 295 18.71 10.89 40.52
CA GLY A 295 17.81 10.28 41.51
C GLY A 295 16.36 10.78 41.48
N GLU A 296 16.04 11.83 40.71
CA GLU A 296 14.68 12.34 40.57
C GLU A 296 13.97 11.72 39.35
N PRO A 297 12.74 11.19 39.51
CA PRO A 297 12.01 10.59 38.39
C PRO A 297 11.60 11.65 37.37
N PHE A 298 11.68 11.31 36.09
CA PHE A 298 11.15 12.15 35.02
C PHE A 298 10.49 11.32 33.92
N GLU A 299 9.58 11.97 33.21
CA GLU A 299 9.02 11.50 31.95
C GLU A 299 9.16 12.60 30.90
N GLY A 300 9.22 12.20 29.63
CA GLY A 300 9.19 13.12 28.51
C GLY A 300 8.60 12.48 27.27
N ALA A 301 8.24 13.31 26.31
CA ALA A 301 7.79 12.88 25.00
C ALA A 301 8.40 13.79 23.93
N GLY A 302 8.28 13.39 22.68
CA GLY A 302 8.77 14.21 21.58
C GLY A 302 8.53 13.58 20.22
N ARG A 303 9.12 14.21 19.21
CA ARG A 303 9.08 13.74 17.82
C ARG A 303 10.48 13.59 17.27
N LYS A 304 10.66 12.59 16.42
CA LYS A 304 11.89 12.39 15.65
C LYS A 304 11.58 12.24 14.17
N THR A 305 12.47 12.73 13.34
CA THR A 305 12.51 12.38 11.92
C THR A 305 13.84 11.72 11.61
N THR A 306 13.81 10.60 10.90
CA THR A 306 14.99 9.80 10.59
C THR A 306 15.04 9.53 9.10
N GLN A 307 16.18 9.78 8.48
CA GLN A 307 16.46 9.37 7.10
C GLN A 307 17.34 8.13 7.09
N PHE A 308 17.06 7.25 6.14
CA PHE A 308 17.81 6.03 5.90
C PHE A 308 18.30 5.97 4.46
N VAL A 309 19.43 5.29 4.27
CA VAL A 309 20.02 5.01 2.97
C VAL A 309 20.42 3.54 2.89
N ARG A 310 20.16 2.92 1.74
CA ARG A 310 20.59 1.55 1.45
C ARG A 310 22.05 1.59 1.00
N THR A 311 22.91 0.87 1.72
CA THR A 311 24.33 0.66 1.39
C THR A 311 24.53 -0.75 0.82
N PRO A 312 25.71 -1.08 0.24
CA PRO A 312 26.04 -2.46 -0.11
C PRO A 312 25.96 -3.45 1.07
N ALA A 313 26.06 -2.95 2.31
CA ALA A 313 25.99 -3.73 3.55
C ALA A 313 24.60 -3.70 4.23
N GLY A 314 23.56 -3.27 3.50
CA GLY A 314 22.19 -3.13 4.02
C GLY A 314 21.79 -1.70 4.36
N TRP A 315 20.62 -1.52 4.95
CA TRP A 315 20.11 -0.20 5.34
C TRP A 315 20.91 0.39 6.50
N ARG A 316 21.07 1.72 6.49
CA ARG A 316 21.71 2.51 7.55
C ARG A 316 20.98 3.83 7.73
N MET A 317 21.04 4.38 8.94
CA MET A 317 20.59 5.75 9.23
C MET A 317 21.60 6.75 8.64
N SER A 318 21.13 7.79 7.96
CA SER A 318 21.96 8.88 7.45
C SER A 318 21.84 10.13 8.31
N SER A 319 20.63 10.44 8.78
CA SER A 319 20.41 11.58 9.65
C SER A 319 19.22 11.37 10.59
N MET A 320 19.29 11.97 11.77
CA MET A 320 18.15 12.02 12.70
C MET A 320 18.03 13.42 13.31
N VAL A 321 16.80 13.91 13.39
CA VAL A 321 16.46 15.16 14.10
C VAL A 321 15.42 14.83 15.16
N TRP A 322 15.53 15.36 16.37
CA TRP A 322 14.46 15.28 17.35
C TRP A 322 14.19 16.60 18.06
N GLU A 323 12.95 16.72 18.54
CA GLU A 323 12.49 17.74 19.48
C GLU A 323 11.75 17.06 20.64
N ASP A 324 11.93 17.59 21.86
CA ASP A 324 11.14 17.22 23.02
C ASP A 324 9.88 18.13 23.08
N ILE A 325 8.74 17.60 23.54
CA ILE A 325 7.45 18.30 23.67
C ILE A 325 7.07 18.46 25.14
#